data_AF-A0A260Z2B2-F1
#
_entry.id   AF-A0A260Z2B2-F1
#
_cell.length_a   1.000
_cell.length_b   1.000
_cell.length_c   1.000
_cell.angle_alpha   90.00
_cell.angle_beta   90.00
_cell.angle_gamma   90.00
#
_symmetry.space_group_name_H-M   'P 1'
#
loop_
_entity.id
_entity.type
_entity.pdbx_description
1 polymer ?
#
loop_
_entity_poly.entity_id
_entity_poly.type
_entity_poly.pdbx_seq_one_letter_code
_entity_poly.pdbx_strand_id
1 'polypeptide(L)'
;NETFVGLCSSSESLPDSNHSRERILCAALLTTPKEDLPSLLTSLFSSEYPSTATLSQKLLDNDERFLTSSLALLPLIEMVDTSSIFHPVSVFLEAMHLISYDCEVLIDWLNSELAASSLILRVLKSNCNEKTKRFWTDYVPVKTSATTYSTTFREEPTPKSTSSKPIISLKVIEIVGDQEMTKTVKLRAIETEKIAVKKPTILRNCGKFEKWIQMVSELRTRLRRLLAANLVAKKLDLILKWCDKFCDIFNVNK
;
A
#
# COMPACT_ATOMS: atom_id res chain seq x y z
N ASN A 1 28.48 -14.16 -11.09
CA ASN A 1 29.46 -13.20 -10.54
C ASN A 1 29.40 -11.93 -11.34
N GLU A 2 28.43 -11.08 -11.04
CA GLU A 2 28.39 -9.72 -11.58
C GLU A 2 28.79 -8.78 -10.44
N THR A 3 29.97 -8.21 -10.58
CA THR A 3 30.60 -7.32 -9.60
C THR A 3 29.96 -5.94 -9.75
N PHE A 4 29.22 -5.50 -8.72
CA PHE A 4 28.66 -4.16 -8.64
C PHE A 4 29.78 -3.13 -8.48
N VAL A 5 29.92 -2.22 -9.44
CA VAL A 5 30.78 -1.05 -9.34
C VAL A 5 29.94 0.08 -8.74
N GLY A 6 30.37 0.62 -7.59
CA GLY A 6 29.63 1.65 -6.86
C GLY A 6 29.46 2.95 -7.67
N LEU A 7 28.36 3.67 -7.38
CA LEU A 7 28.10 5.00 -7.92
C LEU A 7 29.15 5.99 -7.40
N CYS A 8 30.03 6.44 -8.28
CA CYS A 8 30.97 7.53 -8.01
C CYS A 8 30.22 8.85 -7.81
N SER A 9 30.64 9.57 -6.78
CA SER A 9 30.21 10.91 -6.42
C SER A 9 30.73 11.95 -7.41
N SER A 10 30.03 12.11 -8.53
CA SER A 10 30.19 13.27 -9.40
C SER A 10 28.85 13.63 -10.03
N SER A 11 28.55 14.92 -9.99
CA SER A 11 27.42 15.62 -10.59
C SER A 11 27.35 15.39 -12.11
N GLU A 12 26.89 14.21 -12.53
CA GLU A 12 26.55 13.92 -13.91
C GLU A 12 25.16 13.30 -13.96
N SER A 13 24.30 13.88 -14.78
CA SER A 13 23.02 13.30 -15.17
C SER A 13 23.21 11.82 -15.50
N LEU A 14 22.54 10.95 -14.75
CA LEU A 14 22.58 9.50 -14.95
C LEU A 14 22.35 9.17 -16.43
N PRO A 15 23.25 8.41 -17.09
CA PRO A 15 23.09 8.03 -18.48
C PRO A 15 21.80 7.21 -18.64
N ASP A 16 21.19 7.27 -19.83
CA ASP A 16 20.00 6.48 -20.20
C ASP A 16 20.20 5.00 -19.87
N SER A 17 19.79 4.61 -18.67
CA SER A 17 19.98 3.26 -18.16
C SER A 17 18.77 2.43 -18.59
N ASN A 18 19.02 1.22 -19.09
CA ASN A 18 17.97 0.21 -19.35
C ASN A 18 17.27 -0.30 -18.07
N HIS A 19 17.57 0.28 -16.91
CA HIS A 19 17.00 -0.09 -15.62
C HIS A 19 15.91 0.89 -15.22
N SER A 20 14.80 0.37 -14.69
CA SER A 20 13.75 1.23 -14.16
C SER A 20 14.29 2.05 -12.99
N ARG A 21 13.76 3.26 -12.79
CA ARG A 21 14.23 4.20 -11.77
C ARG A 21 14.13 3.64 -10.36
N GLU A 22 13.14 2.80 -10.09
CA GLU A 22 12.99 2.09 -8.82
C GLU A 22 14.16 1.14 -8.55
N ARG A 23 14.78 0.58 -9.60
CA ARG A 23 15.96 -0.29 -9.46
C ARG A 23 17.16 0.53 -9.04
N ILE A 24 17.34 1.70 -9.65
CA ILE A 24 18.41 2.64 -9.33
C ILE A 24 18.22 3.16 -7.90
N LEU A 25 16.98 3.50 -7.53
CA LEU A 25 16.62 3.89 -6.16
C LEU A 25 16.97 2.79 -5.16
N CYS A 26 16.54 1.54 -5.40
CA CYS A 26 16.90 0.41 -4.55
C CYS A 26 18.42 0.26 -4.40
N ALA A 27 19.16 0.33 -5.52
CA ALA A 27 20.61 0.22 -5.50
C ALA A 27 21.24 1.36 -4.67
N ALA A 28 20.84 2.61 -4.92
CA ALA A 28 21.32 3.77 -4.19
C ALA A 28 21.06 3.64 -2.68
N LEU A 29 19.87 3.19 -2.29
CA LEU A 29 19.50 2.95 -0.89
C LEU A 29 20.36 1.88 -0.20
N LEU A 30 20.87 0.90 -0.95
CA LEU A 30 21.66 -0.20 -0.41
C LEU A 30 23.17 0.05 -0.43
N THR A 31 23.67 0.83 -1.39
CA THR A 31 25.12 0.99 -1.60
C THR A 31 25.68 2.30 -1.06
N THR A 32 24.84 3.31 -0.86
CA THR A 32 25.30 4.64 -0.44
C THR A 32 25.36 4.71 1.09
N PRO A 33 26.39 5.35 1.68
CA PRO A 33 26.43 5.65 3.10
C PRO A 33 25.17 6.40 3.56
N LYS A 34 24.74 6.14 4.81
CA LYS A 34 23.48 6.68 5.33
C LYS A 34 23.49 8.20 5.44
N GLU A 35 24.67 8.75 5.70
CA GLU A 35 24.93 10.17 5.90
C GLU A 35 24.70 10.97 4.60
N ASP A 36 25.03 10.36 3.46
CA ASP A 36 24.92 11.00 2.13
C ASP A 36 23.55 10.78 1.47
N LEU A 37 22.78 9.82 1.99
CA LEU A 37 21.54 9.36 1.38
C LEU A 37 20.44 10.44 1.30
N PRO A 38 20.18 11.26 2.35
CA PRO A 38 19.15 12.29 2.26
C PRO A 38 19.39 13.31 1.14
N SER A 39 20.64 13.75 0.96
CA SER A 39 21.03 14.65 -0.13
C SER A 39 20.86 13.98 -1.49
N LEU A 40 21.30 12.73 -1.62
CA LEU A 40 21.25 11.98 -2.87
C LEU A 40 19.81 11.70 -3.32
N LEU A 41 18.94 11.30 -2.38
CA LEU A 41 17.52 11.06 -2.64
C LEU A 41 16.83 12.32 -3.17
N THR A 42 17.16 13.46 -2.55
CA THR A 42 16.61 14.75 -2.96
C THR A 42 17.11 15.17 -4.35
N SER A 43 18.40 15.01 -4.63
CA SER A 43 18.98 15.46 -5.89
C SER A 43 18.59 14.59 -7.09
N LEU A 44 18.51 13.28 -6.91
CA LEU A 44 18.35 12.34 -8.03
C LEU A 44 16.92 11.94 -8.32
N PHE A 45 16.04 11.91 -7.31
CA PHE A 45 14.74 11.26 -7.43
C PHE A 45 13.54 12.16 -7.10
N SER A 46 13.74 13.31 -6.44
CA SER A 46 12.61 14.20 -6.09
C SER A 46 11.84 14.74 -7.28
N SER A 47 12.48 14.95 -8.43
CA SER A 47 11.79 15.39 -9.65
C SER A 47 10.98 14.29 -10.33
N GLU A 48 11.29 13.02 -10.04
CA GLU A 48 10.65 11.87 -10.69
C GLU A 48 9.36 11.46 -9.98
N TYR A 49 9.31 11.66 -8.67
CA TYR A 49 8.20 11.26 -7.84
C TYR A 49 7.49 12.52 -7.30
N PRO A 50 6.35 12.93 -7.87
CA PRO A 50 5.65 14.15 -7.45
C PRO A 50 5.02 14.05 -6.06
N SER A 51 4.88 12.83 -5.52
CA SER A 51 4.39 12.58 -4.16
C SER A 51 4.89 11.25 -3.62
N THR A 52 4.83 11.08 -2.29
CA THR A 52 5.08 9.81 -1.61
C THR A 52 4.14 8.72 -2.11
N ALA A 53 2.87 9.04 -2.37
CA ALA A 53 1.92 8.07 -2.89
C ALA A 53 2.29 7.56 -4.30
N THR A 54 2.80 8.43 -5.18
CA THR A 54 3.33 8.00 -6.49
C THR A 54 4.57 7.13 -6.34
N LEU A 55 5.51 7.50 -5.46
CA LEU A 55 6.67 6.66 -5.14
C LEU A 55 6.25 5.29 -4.61
N SER A 56 5.35 5.26 -3.63
CA SER A 56 4.88 4.03 -2.99
C SER A 56 4.14 3.13 -3.98
N GLN A 57 3.32 3.70 -4.87
CA GLN A 57 2.69 2.95 -5.94
C GLN A 57 3.71 2.32 -6.88
N LYS A 58 4.70 3.10 -7.35
CA LYS A 58 5.76 2.59 -8.24
C LYS A 58 6.60 1.49 -7.61
N LEU A 59 6.84 1.60 -6.30
CA LEU A 59 7.51 0.55 -5.54
C LEU A 59 6.61 -0.70 -5.40
N LEU A 60 5.32 -0.54 -5.14
CA LEU A 60 4.36 -1.65 -5.01
C LEU A 60 4.06 -2.37 -6.32
N ASP A 61 4.23 -1.72 -7.47
CA ASP A 61 4.20 -2.40 -8.78
C ASP A 61 5.25 -3.53 -8.85
N ASN A 62 6.21 -3.57 -7.91
CA ASN A 62 7.17 -4.64 -7.71
C ASN A 62 7.42 -4.87 -6.21
N ASP A 63 6.62 -5.74 -5.58
CA ASP A 63 6.64 -6.05 -4.15
C ASP A 63 8.05 -6.18 -3.54
N GLU A 64 8.96 -6.91 -4.18
CA GLU A 64 10.35 -7.09 -3.70
C GLU A 64 11.09 -5.76 -3.54
N ARG A 65 10.86 -4.81 -4.46
CA ARG A 65 11.48 -3.48 -4.42
C ARG A 65 10.86 -2.59 -3.37
N PHE A 66 9.54 -2.67 -3.16
CA PHE A 66 8.90 -2.00 -2.04
C PHE A 66 9.50 -2.48 -0.71
N LEU A 67 9.58 -3.80 -0.51
CA LEU A 67 10.07 -4.38 0.73
C LEU A 67 11.54 -4.04 0.99
N THR A 68 12.37 -4.14 -0.05
CA THR A 68 13.80 -3.81 0.02
C THR A 68 14.03 -2.32 0.28
N SER A 69 13.35 -1.44 -0.48
CA SER A 69 13.49 0.01 -0.32
C SER A 69 13.02 0.46 1.05
N SER A 70 11.87 -0.03 1.52
CA SER A 70 11.33 0.31 2.84
C SER A 70 12.25 -0.14 3.97
N LEU A 71 12.87 -1.32 3.84
CA LEU A 71 13.86 -1.81 4.80
C LEU A 71 15.12 -0.94 4.86
N ALA A 72 15.56 -0.41 3.70
CA ALA A 72 16.73 0.45 3.59
C ALA A 72 16.45 1.90 4.02
N LEU A 73 15.22 2.38 3.83
CA LEU A 73 14.77 3.70 4.27
C LEU A 73 14.56 3.77 5.78
N LEU A 74 14.00 2.75 6.40
CA LEU A 74 13.60 2.76 7.83
C LEU A 74 14.70 3.22 8.81
N PRO A 75 15.99 2.87 8.65
CA PRO A 75 17.08 3.40 9.49
C PRO A 75 17.29 4.92 9.43
N LEU A 76 16.72 5.61 8.43
CA LEU A 76 16.90 7.04 8.19
C LEU A 76 15.76 7.87 8.78
N ILE A 77 14.86 7.27 9.56
CA ILE A 77 13.68 7.92 10.12
C ILE A 77 13.98 9.20 10.92
N GLU A 78 15.18 9.29 11.50
CA GLU A 78 15.63 10.48 12.25
C GLU A 78 16.42 11.48 11.38
N MET A 79 16.91 11.05 10.22
CA MET A 79 17.81 11.82 9.34
C MET A 79 17.07 12.52 8.20
N VAL A 80 16.03 11.87 7.68
CA VAL A 80 15.24 12.40 6.56
C VAL A 80 14.14 13.29 7.13
N ASP A 81 14.01 14.50 6.58
CA ASP A 81 12.96 15.44 6.98
C ASP A 81 11.56 14.86 6.75
N THR A 82 10.61 15.12 7.66
CA THR A 82 9.25 14.57 7.59
C THR A 82 8.45 15.08 6.39
N SER A 83 8.84 16.21 5.79
CA SER A 83 8.27 16.71 4.55
C SER A 83 8.78 16.00 3.29
N SER A 84 9.87 15.23 3.41
CA SER A 84 10.46 14.50 2.29
C SER A 84 9.52 13.41 1.79
N ILE A 85 9.43 13.27 0.46
CA ILE A 85 8.67 12.19 -0.18
C ILE A 85 9.24 10.80 0.15
N PHE A 86 10.51 10.74 0.54
CA PHE A 86 11.24 9.52 0.92
C PHE A 86 11.22 9.24 2.43
N HIS A 87 10.52 10.05 3.22
CA HIS A 87 10.47 9.83 4.66
C HIS A 87 9.93 8.41 4.96
N PRO A 88 10.60 7.59 5.79
CA PRO A 88 10.25 6.17 5.88
C PRO A 88 8.84 5.89 6.38
N VAL A 89 8.33 6.73 7.29
CA VAL A 89 6.95 6.63 7.79
C VAL A 89 5.95 6.97 6.70
N SER A 90 6.25 7.98 5.86
CA SER A 90 5.33 8.39 4.80
C SER A 90 5.23 7.29 3.75
N VAL A 91 6.36 6.78 3.26
CA VAL A 91 6.42 5.68 2.28
C VAL A 91 5.68 4.44 2.79
N PHE A 92 5.93 4.03 4.03
CA PHE A 92 5.28 2.85 4.58
C PHE A 92 3.77 3.03 4.73
N LEU A 93 3.31 4.14 5.32
CA LEU A 93 1.88 4.37 5.54
C LEU A 93 1.12 4.61 4.23
N GLU A 94 1.75 5.21 3.23
CA GLU A 94 1.14 5.31 1.91
C GLU A 94 1.05 3.97 1.20
N ALA A 95 2.07 3.11 1.30
CA ALA A 95 1.98 1.76 0.77
C ALA A 95 0.85 0.97 1.42
N MET A 96 0.73 1.04 2.76
CA MET A 96 -0.39 0.42 3.49
C MET A 96 -1.74 0.98 3.03
N HIS A 97 -1.82 2.29 2.76
CA HIS A 97 -3.04 2.89 2.21
C HIS A 97 -3.38 2.40 0.80
N LEU A 98 -2.38 2.25 -0.08
CA LEU A 98 -2.59 1.81 -1.46
C LEU A 98 -3.09 0.36 -1.54
N ILE A 99 -2.64 -0.51 -0.65
CA ILE A 99 -3.21 -1.85 -0.47
C ILE A 99 -4.50 -1.85 0.38
N SER A 100 -5.10 -0.67 0.61
CA SER A 100 -6.34 -0.49 1.38
C SER A 100 -6.29 -1.03 2.82
N TYR A 101 -5.11 -1.11 3.42
CA TYR A 101 -4.86 -1.77 4.70
C TYR A 101 -5.35 -3.22 4.72
N ASP A 102 -5.31 -3.91 3.58
CA ASP A 102 -5.73 -5.29 3.47
C ASP A 102 -4.73 -6.22 4.19
N CYS A 103 -5.20 -6.85 5.26
CA CYS A 103 -4.39 -7.77 6.05
C CYS A 103 -4.07 -9.07 5.31
N GLU A 104 -4.89 -9.49 4.33
CA GLU A 104 -4.57 -10.71 3.56
C GLU A 104 -3.31 -10.50 2.73
N VAL A 105 -3.20 -9.36 2.02
CA VAL A 105 -1.99 -8.99 1.27
C VAL A 105 -0.75 -9.04 2.17
N LEU A 106 -0.87 -8.50 3.40
CA LEU A 106 0.24 -8.51 4.34
C LEU A 106 0.60 -9.93 4.82
N ILE A 107 -0.38 -10.79 5.05
CA ILE A 107 -0.16 -12.19 5.43
C ILE A 107 0.48 -12.96 4.27
N ASP A 108 0.06 -12.72 3.04
CA ASP A 108 0.64 -13.31 1.84
C ASP A 108 2.11 -12.93 1.68
N TRP A 109 2.45 -11.65 1.89
CA TRP A 109 3.84 -11.21 1.95
C TRP A 109 4.64 -11.90 3.06
N LEU A 110 4.09 -12.01 4.28
CA LEU A 110 4.77 -12.66 5.40
C LEU A 110 5.05 -14.15 5.17
N ASN A 111 4.16 -14.83 4.45
CA ASN A 111 4.32 -16.24 4.10
C ASN A 111 5.29 -16.45 2.93
N SER A 112 5.25 -15.57 1.94
CA SER A 112 6.01 -15.71 0.69
C SER A 112 7.43 -15.14 0.81
N GLU A 113 7.63 -14.10 1.62
CA GLU A 113 8.87 -13.32 1.62
C GLU A 113 9.52 -13.16 2.99
N LEU A 114 10.82 -13.43 3.05
CA LEU A 114 11.61 -13.22 4.27
C LEU A 114 11.80 -11.72 4.57
N ALA A 115 11.93 -10.90 3.53
CA ALA A 115 12.08 -9.45 3.65
C ALA A 115 10.85 -8.82 4.32
N ALA A 116 9.64 -9.27 3.97
CA ALA A 116 8.40 -8.83 4.61
C ALA A 116 8.41 -9.07 6.13
N SER A 117 8.81 -10.26 6.56
CA SER A 117 8.94 -10.59 7.99
C SER A 117 9.89 -9.63 8.71
N SER A 118 11.04 -9.32 8.10
CA SER A 118 12.02 -8.38 8.64
C SER A 118 11.46 -6.95 8.70
N LEU A 119 10.77 -6.50 7.63
CA LEU A 119 10.21 -5.16 7.54
C LEU A 119 9.17 -4.94 8.63
N ILE A 120 8.18 -5.81 8.71
CA ILE A 120 7.07 -5.68 9.67
C ILE A 120 7.59 -5.74 11.10
N LEU A 121 8.53 -6.63 11.39
CA LEU A 121 9.16 -6.68 12.72
C LEU A 121 9.87 -5.37 13.06
N ARG A 122 10.62 -4.77 12.13
CA ARG A 122 11.33 -3.49 12.37
C ARG A 122 10.38 -2.31 12.49
N VAL A 123 9.30 -2.27 11.71
CA VAL A 123 8.26 -1.24 11.82
C VAL A 123 7.58 -1.32 13.19
N LEU A 124 7.11 -2.51 13.59
CA LEU A 124 6.50 -2.71 14.92
C LEU A 124 7.44 -2.28 16.05
N LYS A 125 8.72 -2.67 15.97
CA LYS A 125 9.76 -2.25 16.93
C LYS A 125 9.95 -0.74 16.95
N SER A 126 10.00 -0.10 15.78
CA SER A 126 10.15 1.36 15.65
C SER A 126 8.95 2.10 16.26
N ASN A 127 7.74 1.59 16.09
CA ASN A 127 6.53 2.19 16.68
C ASN A 127 6.49 2.05 18.21
N CYS A 128 7.12 0.99 18.74
CA CYS A 128 7.17 0.70 20.18
C CYS A 128 8.37 1.35 20.89
N ASN A 129 9.32 1.93 20.17
CA ASN A 129 10.51 2.56 20.74
C ASN A 129 10.22 4.03 21.01
N GLU A 130 10.48 4.50 22.23
CA GLU A 130 10.17 5.87 22.67
C GLU A 130 10.80 6.96 21.78
N LYS A 131 12.02 6.77 21.30
CA LYS A 131 12.72 7.75 20.45
C LYS A 131 12.05 7.89 19.09
N THR A 132 11.67 6.78 18.49
CA THR A 132 11.13 6.75 17.12
C THR A 132 9.62 6.83 17.06
N LYS A 133 8.90 6.50 18.15
CA LYS A 133 7.44 6.49 18.23
C LYS A 133 6.80 7.80 17.79
N ARG A 134 7.39 8.94 18.18
CA ARG A 134 6.89 10.28 17.82
C ARG A 134 6.76 10.49 16.31
N PHE A 135 7.68 9.96 15.50
CA PHE A 135 7.64 10.11 14.04
C PHE A 135 6.44 9.39 13.41
N TRP A 136 5.88 8.39 14.10
CA TRP A 136 4.70 7.66 13.66
C TRP A 136 3.41 8.32 14.16
N THR A 137 3.37 8.70 15.45
CA THR A 137 2.17 9.29 16.06
C THR A 137 1.88 10.69 15.54
N ASP A 138 2.93 11.45 15.24
CA ASP A 138 2.82 12.86 14.86
C ASP A 138 2.82 13.01 13.33
N TYR A 139 2.85 11.90 12.59
CA TYR A 139 2.86 11.92 11.13
C TYR A 139 1.55 12.49 10.59
N VAL A 140 1.68 13.56 9.81
CA VAL A 140 0.58 14.15 9.06
C VAL A 140 0.94 14.07 7.57
N PRO A 141 0.09 13.45 6.72
CA PRO A 141 0.33 13.40 5.29
C PRO A 141 0.53 14.78 4.70
N VAL A 142 1.67 14.97 4.03
CA VAL A 142 1.93 16.20 3.27
C VAL A 142 0.90 16.30 2.15
N LYS A 143 0.11 17.37 2.17
CA LYS A 143 -0.89 17.62 1.12
C LYS A 143 -0.18 18.09 -0.14
N THR A 144 0.04 17.18 -1.09
CA THR A 144 0.45 17.56 -2.44
C THR A 144 -0.76 18.16 -3.17
N SER A 145 -0.63 19.40 -3.65
CA SER A 145 -1.64 20.00 -4.51
C SER A 145 -1.72 19.20 -5.82
N ALA A 146 -2.94 18.89 -6.26
CA ALA A 146 -3.13 18.26 -7.57
C ALA A 146 -2.85 19.31 -8.65
N THR A 147 -1.63 19.31 -9.18
CA THR A 147 -1.21 20.21 -10.26
C THR A 147 -1.63 19.71 -11.65
N THR A 148 -2.09 18.45 -11.76
CA THR A 148 -2.51 17.87 -13.04
C THR A 148 -3.74 16.97 -12.83
N TYR A 149 -4.65 16.98 -13.81
CA TYR A 149 -5.84 16.14 -13.86
C TYR A 149 -5.85 15.35 -15.17
N SER A 150 -6.24 14.08 -15.13
CA SER A 150 -6.56 13.26 -16.30
C SER A 150 -8.06 13.03 -16.41
N THR A 151 -8.58 12.92 -17.62
CA THR A 151 -10.00 12.61 -17.84
C THR A 151 -10.17 11.10 -17.98
N THR A 152 -10.98 10.50 -17.12
CA THR A 152 -11.41 9.10 -17.20
C THR A 152 -12.90 9.03 -17.52
N PHE A 153 -13.41 7.90 -18.01
CA PHE A 153 -14.85 7.76 -18.32
C PHE A 153 -15.50 6.80 -17.33
N ARG A 154 -16.61 7.21 -16.72
CA ARG A 154 -17.48 6.36 -15.89
C ARG A 154 -18.74 6.02 -16.66
N GLU A 155 -19.16 4.78 -16.61
CA GLU A 155 -20.46 4.37 -17.15
C GLU A 155 -21.54 4.58 -16.09
N GLU A 156 -22.55 5.39 -16.42
CA GLU A 156 -23.73 5.59 -15.57
C GLU A 156 -24.99 5.16 -16.32
N PRO A 157 -25.99 4.55 -15.63
CA PRO A 157 -27.26 4.18 -16.26
C PRO A 157 -27.96 5.43 -16.79
N THR A 158 -28.41 5.39 -18.04
CA THR A 158 -29.18 6.48 -18.61
C THR A 158 -30.54 6.58 -17.91
N PRO A 159 -31.11 7.80 -17.76
CA PRO A 159 -32.43 8.02 -17.18
C PRO A 159 -33.55 7.25 -17.92
N LYS A 160 -33.35 6.93 -19.20
CA LYS A 160 -34.30 6.15 -20.02
C LYS A 160 -34.36 4.67 -19.61
N SER A 161 -33.30 4.13 -19.01
CA SER A 161 -33.20 2.72 -18.61
C SER A 161 -34.19 2.32 -17.51
N THR A 162 -34.64 3.27 -16.67
CA THR A 162 -35.66 3.02 -15.63
C THR A 162 -37.09 3.05 -16.19
N SER A 163 -37.30 3.73 -17.33
CA SER A 163 -38.60 3.82 -18.01
C SER A 163 -38.83 2.78 -19.11
N SER A 164 -37.80 2.03 -19.54
CA SER A 164 -37.92 1.07 -20.64
C SER A 164 -38.68 -0.20 -20.24
N LYS A 165 -39.47 -0.74 -21.18
CA LYS A 165 -40.21 -2.01 -21.00
C LYS A 165 -39.22 -3.18 -20.90
N PRO A 166 -39.51 -4.19 -20.05
CA PRO A 166 -38.65 -5.36 -19.90
C PRO A 166 -38.51 -6.12 -21.21
N ILE A 167 -37.28 -6.49 -21.54
CA ILE A 167 -36.92 -7.12 -22.82
C ILE A 167 -37.08 -8.65 -22.72
N ILE A 168 -36.88 -9.20 -21.53
CA ILE A 168 -36.98 -10.64 -21.27
C ILE A 168 -37.84 -10.87 -20.03
N SER A 169 -38.85 -11.72 -20.14
CA SER A 169 -39.62 -12.21 -18.99
C SER A 169 -39.38 -13.70 -18.84
N LEU A 170 -38.76 -14.08 -17.72
CA LEU A 170 -38.48 -15.46 -17.36
C LEU A 170 -39.59 -15.98 -16.45
N LYS A 171 -40.27 -17.05 -16.87
CA LYS A 171 -41.24 -17.76 -16.03
C LYS A 171 -40.54 -18.93 -15.36
N VAL A 172 -40.44 -18.91 -14.05
CA VAL A 172 -39.88 -19.98 -13.22
C VAL A 172 -41.05 -20.70 -12.54
N ILE A 173 -41.12 -22.01 -12.71
CA ILE A 173 -42.08 -22.86 -12.00
C ILE A 173 -41.28 -23.62 -10.95
N GLU A 174 -41.64 -23.43 -9.69
CA GLU A 174 -41.00 -24.03 -8.53
C GLU A 174 -42.02 -24.90 -7.81
N ILE A 175 -41.66 -26.16 -7.52
CA ILE A 175 -42.52 -27.09 -6.78
C ILE A 175 -42.16 -26.99 -5.30
N VAL A 176 -43.11 -26.57 -4.46
CA VAL A 176 -42.91 -26.44 -3.01
C VAL A 176 -43.94 -27.34 -2.31
N GLY A 177 -43.47 -28.49 -1.79
CA GLY A 177 -44.36 -29.56 -1.33
C GLY A 177 -45.12 -30.18 -2.51
N ASP A 178 -46.45 -30.30 -2.40
CA ASP A 178 -47.32 -30.81 -3.48
C ASP A 178 -47.94 -29.69 -4.34
N GLN A 179 -47.47 -28.44 -4.21
CA GLN A 179 -48.00 -27.30 -4.96
C GLN A 179 -46.96 -26.73 -5.92
N GLU A 180 -47.36 -26.54 -7.19
CA GLU A 180 -46.57 -25.79 -8.17
C GLU A 180 -46.80 -24.28 -8.00
N MET A 181 -45.74 -23.54 -7.73
CA MET A 181 -45.75 -22.08 -7.68
C MET A 181 -45.02 -21.50 -8.89
N THR A 182 -45.71 -20.62 -9.61
CA THR A 182 -45.09 -19.87 -10.71
C THR A 182 -44.61 -18.51 -10.24
N LYS A 183 -43.32 -18.21 -10.44
CA LYS A 183 -42.74 -16.87 -10.30
C LYS A 183 -42.34 -16.34 -11.68
N THR A 184 -42.66 -15.08 -11.97
CA THR A 184 -42.21 -14.43 -13.21
C THR A 184 -41.21 -13.34 -12.89
N VAL A 185 -39.98 -13.45 -13.40
CA VAL A 185 -38.90 -12.47 -13.25
C VAL A 185 -38.78 -11.68 -14.54
N LYS A 186 -38.80 -10.35 -14.46
CA LYS A 186 -38.69 -9.45 -15.62
C LYS A 186 -37.32 -8.78 -15.63
N LEU A 187 -36.53 -9.05 -16.66
CA LEU A 187 -35.18 -8.48 -16.85
C LEU A 187 -35.24 -7.32 -17.86
N ARG A 188 -34.50 -6.25 -17.57
CA ARG A 188 -34.42 -5.04 -18.42
C ARG A 188 -32.97 -4.86 -18.89
N ALA A 189 -32.77 -4.41 -20.13
CA ALA A 189 -31.44 -3.94 -20.53
C ALA A 189 -31.19 -2.56 -19.93
N ILE A 190 -29.99 -2.38 -19.38
CA ILE A 190 -29.53 -1.10 -18.85
C ILE A 190 -28.67 -0.46 -19.94
N GLU A 191 -29.15 0.62 -20.55
CA GLU A 191 -28.34 1.46 -21.43
C GLU A 191 -27.50 2.42 -20.57
N THR A 192 -26.18 2.38 -20.73
CA THR A 192 -25.23 3.22 -19.97
C THR A 192 -24.64 4.33 -20.84
N GLU A 193 -24.43 5.52 -20.26
CA GLU A 193 -23.72 6.63 -20.87
C GLU A 193 -22.31 6.78 -20.26
N LYS A 194 -21.32 7.14 -21.09
CA LYS A 194 -19.94 7.39 -20.65
C LYS A 194 -19.77 8.85 -20.26
N ILE A 195 -19.69 9.11 -18.96
CA ILE A 195 -19.47 10.44 -18.40
C ILE A 195 -17.98 10.67 -18.19
N ALA A 196 -17.46 11.77 -18.72
CA ALA A 196 -16.09 12.21 -18.49
C ALA A 196 -15.90 12.73 -17.06
N VAL A 197 -15.04 12.07 -16.28
CA VAL A 197 -14.69 12.40 -14.89
C VAL A 197 -13.21 12.79 -14.83
N LYS A 198 -12.94 14.00 -14.37
CA LYS A 198 -11.56 14.46 -14.08
C LYS A 198 -11.06 13.80 -12.81
N LYS A 199 -10.01 12.99 -12.91
CA LYS A 199 -9.26 12.42 -11.78
C LYS A 199 -7.92 13.12 -11.64
N PRO A 200 -7.44 13.40 -10.42
CA PRO A 200 -6.08 13.89 -10.21
C PRO A 200 -5.06 12.91 -10.78
N THR A 201 -4.05 13.40 -11.49
CA THR A 201 -2.96 12.56 -12.01
C THR A 201 -1.95 12.20 -10.92
N ILE A 202 -1.84 13.06 -9.89
CA ILE A 202 -0.98 12.84 -8.73
C ILE A 202 -1.80 12.11 -7.65
N LEU A 203 -1.28 10.99 -7.19
CA LEU A 203 -1.82 10.33 -6.01
C LEU A 203 -1.55 11.20 -4.79
N ARG A 204 -2.60 11.44 -4.00
CA ARG A 204 -2.49 12.19 -2.75
C ARG A 204 -2.02 11.28 -1.64
N ASN A 205 -1.16 11.82 -0.79
CA ASN A 205 -0.78 11.16 0.45
C ASN A 205 -2.00 11.08 1.38
N CYS A 206 -2.41 9.87 1.74
CA CYS A 206 -3.61 9.54 2.49
C CYS A 206 -3.36 8.50 3.60
N GLY A 207 -2.12 8.04 3.77
CA GLY A 207 -1.64 7.13 4.80
C GLY A 207 -1.92 7.67 6.19
N LYS A 208 -2.44 6.82 7.08
CA LYS A 208 -2.86 7.21 8.43
C LYS A 208 -2.35 6.20 9.43
N PHE A 209 -1.67 6.71 10.46
CA PHE A 209 -1.13 5.86 11.50
C PHE A 209 -2.24 5.15 12.30
N GLU A 210 -3.40 5.77 12.48
CA GLU A 210 -4.54 5.15 13.15
C GLU A 210 -5.08 3.94 12.38
N LYS A 211 -5.04 4.00 11.05
CA LYS A 211 -5.44 2.87 10.20
C LYS A 211 -4.42 1.74 10.26
N TRP A 212 -3.14 2.07 10.35
CA TRP A 212 -2.10 1.08 10.64
C TRP A 212 -2.31 0.40 11.99
N ILE A 213 -2.67 1.14 13.05
CA ILE A 213 -2.98 0.54 14.36
C ILE A 213 -4.12 -0.50 14.25
N GLN A 214 -5.18 -0.16 13.52
CA GLN A 214 -6.30 -1.08 13.28
C GLN A 214 -5.83 -2.34 12.53
N MET A 215 -5.01 -2.16 11.49
CA MET A 215 -4.43 -3.25 10.70
C MET A 215 -3.56 -4.18 11.55
N VAL A 216 -2.73 -3.66 12.47
CA VAL A 216 -1.91 -4.48 13.37
C VAL A 216 -2.78 -5.32 14.31
N SER A 217 -3.90 -4.77 14.81
CA SER A 217 -4.84 -5.51 15.66
C SER A 217 -5.53 -6.66 14.90
N GLU A 218 -5.90 -6.42 13.64
CA GLU A 218 -6.47 -7.45 12.77
C GLU A 218 -5.43 -8.51 12.41
N LEU A 219 -4.22 -8.10 12.02
CA LEU A 219 -3.08 -8.99 11.76
C LEU A 219 -2.81 -9.90 12.96
N ARG A 220 -2.77 -9.35 14.17
CA ARG A 220 -2.60 -10.12 15.42
C ARG A 220 -3.66 -11.22 15.55
N THR A 221 -4.92 -10.86 15.31
CA THR A 221 -6.04 -11.80 15.43
C THR A 221 -5.97 -12.91 14.39
N ARG A 222 -5.66 -12.57 13.13
CA ARG A 222 -5.50 -13.54 12.04
C ARG A 222 -4.29 -14.44 12.24
N LEU A 223 -3.14 -13.88 12.59
CA LEU A 223 -1.92 -14.68 12.86
C LEU A 223 -2.14 -15.70 13.98
N ARG A 224 -2.84 -15.34 15.08
CA ARG A 224 -3.17 -16.31 16.14
C ARG A 224 -3.99 -17.49 15.61
N ARG A 225 -5.02 -17.22 14.80
CA ARG A 225 -5.86 -18.26 14.19
C ARG A 225 -5.07 -19.15 13.24
N LEU A 226 -4.26 -18.54 12.38
CA LEU A 226 -3.46 -19.25 11.38
C LEU A 226 -2.35 -20.10 12.02
N LEU A 227 -1.67 -19.58 13.05
CA LEU A 227 -0.66 -20.32 13.80
C LEU A 227 -1.28 -21.50 14.57
N ALA A 228 -2.44 -21.30 15.21
CA ALA A 228 -3.17 -22.39 15.87
C ALA A 228 -3.59 -23.50 14.88
N ALA A 229 -3.90 -23.12 13.64
CA ALA A 229 -4.23 -24.05 12.55
C ALA A 229 -2.99 -24.60 11.81
N ASN A 230 -1.76 -24.24 12.19
CA ASN A 230 -0.51 -24.57 11.49
C ASN A 230 -0.49 -24.17 9.99
N LEU A 231 -1.22 -23.11 9.62
CA LEU A 231 -1.34 -22.64 8.23
C LEU A 231 -0.25 -21.63 7.84
N VAL A 232 0.53 -21.15 8.81
CA VAL A 232 1.64 -20.21 8.57
C VAL A 232 2.89 -20.66 9.30
N ALA A 233 4.04 -20.18 8.83
CA ALA A 233 5.32 -20.58 9.38
C ALA A 233 5.48 -20.14 10.85
N LYS A 234 5.93 -21.06 11.72
CA LYS A 234 6.18 -20.78 13.15
C LYS A 234 7.15 -19.60 13.39
N LYS A 235 8.01 -19.29 12.43
CA LYS A 235 8.89 -18.09 12.46
C LYS A 235 8.11 -16.78 12.69
N LEU A 236 6.80 -16.74 12.37
CA LEU A 236 5.93 -15.58 12.55
C LEU A 236 5.48 -15.38 14.01
N ASP A 237 5.77 -16.31 14.94
CA ASP A 237 5.51 -16.14 16.38
C ASP A 237 6.15 -14.87 16.94
N LEU A 238 7.34 -14.52 16.43
CA LEU A 238 8.04 -13.30 16.84
C LEU A 238 7.27 -12.04 16.40
N ILE A 239 6.66 -12.05 15.22
CA ILE A 239 5.84 -10.93 14.73
C ILE A 239 4.60 -10.82 15.60
N LEU A 240 3.93 -11.95 15.88
CA LEU A 240 2.76 -11.97 16.75
C LEU A 240 3.07 -11.38 18.14
N LYS A 241 4.20 -11.74 18.75
CA LYS A 241 4.64 -11.18 20.03
C LYS A 241 4.81 -9.65 20.00
N TRP A 242 5.30 -9.10 18.88
CA TRP A 242 5.42 -7.65 18.73
C TRP A 242 4.09 -6.98 18.41
N CYS A 243 3.17 -7.65 17.72
CA CYS A 243 1.80 -7.17 17.57
C CYS A 243 1.09 -7.09 18.93
N ASP A 244 1.28 -8.08 19.82
CA ASP A 244 0.73 -8.05 21.18
C ASP A 244 1.22 -6.81 21.94
N LYS A 245 2.55 -6.63 22.00
CA LYS A 245 3.16 -5.47 22.64
C LYS A 245 2.69 -4.14 22.04
N PHE A 246 2.57 -4.07 20.71
CA PHE A 246 2.07 -2.89 20.03
C PHE A 246 0.63 -2.58 20.44
N CYS A 247 -0.26 -3.57 20.41
CA CYS A 247 -1.65 -3.40 20.81
C CYS A 247 -1.80 -2.98 22.27
N ASP A 248 -0.93 -3.46 23.17
CA ASP A 248 -0.90 -3.05 24.58
C ASP A 248 -0.53 -1.58 24.73
N ILE A 249 0.50 -1.12 24.01
CA ILE A 249 0.97 0.28 24.05
C ILE A 249 -0.10 1.25 23.54
N PHE A 250 -0.84 0.86 22.51
CA PHE A 250 -1.86 1.72 21.88
C PHE A 250 -3.29 1.41 22.36
N ASN A 251 -3.46 0.60 23.41
CA ASN A 251 -4.75 0.25 24.03
C ASN A 251 -5.81 -0.25 23.04
N VAL A 252 -5.44 -1.03 22.02
CA VAL A 252 -6.34 -1.37 20.89
C VAL A 252 -7.45 -2.38 21.26
N ASN A 253 -7.63 -2.71 22.54
CA ASN A 253 -8.69 -3.62 23.02
C ASN A 253 -9.17 -3.25 24.45
N LYS A 254 -9.21 -1.96 24.78
CA LYS A 254 -10.05 -1.46 25.88
C LYS A 254 -11.33 -0.88 25.30
#